data_AF-A0A1W9X9I8-F1
#
_entry.id   AF-A0A1W9X9I8-F1
#
_cell.length_a   1.000
_cell.length_b   1.000
_cell.length_c   1.000
_cell.angle_alpha   90.00
_cell.angle_beta   90.00
_cell.angle_gamma   90.00
#
_symmetry.space_group_name_H-M   'P 1'
#
loop_
_entity.id
_entity.type
_entity.pdbx_description
1 polymer ?
#
loop_
_entity_poly.entity_id
_entity_poly.type
_entity_poly.pdbx_seq_one_letter_code
_entity_poly.pdbx_strand_id
1 'polypeptide(L)'
;MKDIAEDITRELLDRLPGYNVPQRIYGTVDYKKARYIIMPDQTIRQAIFIDSKAKKENRSATIQMSQTSMWVRQRRSDSEIDEKGFLPEISEYGEKHYLTTTSLIHFKYQDTDNIHHLQEVTVACIPNGLLQDRYNPTYDDNIWLAGRNAPTLGEDFRVRLSFATLKAKVSWRVQRISYNESSMECTGLWES
;
A
#
# COMPACT_ATOMS: atom_id res chain seq x y z
N MET A 1 -8.23 10.41 13.48
CA MET A 1 -7.79 9.06 13.07
C MET A 1 -6.73 9.02 11.98
N LYS A 2 -6.81 9.83 10.92
CA LYS A 2 -5.79 9.81 9.87
C LYS A 2 -4.40 10.16 10.43
N ASP A 3 -4.28 11.29 11.14
CA ASP A 3 -2.99 11.75 11.67
C ASP A 3 -2.40 10.75 12.68
N ILE A 4 -3.23 10.15 13.53
CA ILE A 4 -2.82 9.08 14.47
C ILE A 4 -2.24 7.87 13.71
N ALA A 5 -2.89 7.43 12.62
CA ALA A 5 -2.39 6.31 11.83
C ALA A 5 -1.05 6.64 11.14
N GLU A 6 -0.88 7.87 10.68
CA GLU A 6 0.36 8.37 10.09
C GLU A 6 1.49 8.39 11.14
N ASP A 7 1.22 8.94 12.33
CA ASP A 7 2.19 9.03 13.42
C ASP A 7 2.62 7.65 13.92
N ILE A 8 1.68 6.73 14.14
CA ILE A 8 1.98 5.34 14.53
C ILE A 8 2.84 4.66 13.45
N THR A 9 2.51 4.87 12.17
CA THR A 9 3.26 4.31 11.05
C THR A 9 4.69 4.83 11.03
N ARG A 10 4.87 6.15 11.21
CA ARG A 10 6.21 6.77 11.26
C ARG A 10 7.02 6.25 12.44
N GLU A 11 6.44 6.24 13.63
CA GLU A 11 7.12 5.79 14.85
C GLU A 11 7.57 4.33 14.75
N LEU A 12 6.72 3.47 14.18
CA LEU A 12 7.05 2.06 13.99
C LEU A 12 8.17 1.87 12.96
N LEU A 13 8.09 2.58 11.83
CA LEU A 13 9.01 2.38 10.71
C LEU A 13 10.35 3.09 10.89
N ASP A 14 10.42 4.21 11.62
CA ASP A 14 11.70 4.85 11.95
C ASP A 14 12.53 4.04 12.95
N ARG A 15 11.86 3.23 13.78
CA ARG A 15 12.51 2.27 14.68
C ARG A 15 12.92 0.97 13.99
N LEU A 16 12.43 0.68 12.78
CA LEU A 16 12.83 -0.52 12.06
C LEU A 16 14.31 -0.45 11.70
N PRO A 17 15.13 -1.41 12.17
CA PRO A 17 16.54 -1.45 11.84
C PRO A 17 16.71 -1.71 10.34
N GLY A 18 17.65 -1.00 9.73
CA GLY A 18 17.93 -1.15 8.30
C GLY A 18 19.09 -0.29 7.82
N TYR A 19 19.56 -0.56 6.61
CA TYR A 19 20.64 0.18 5.96
C TYR A 19 20.10 1.43 5.26
N ASN A 20 19.72 2.43 6.07
CA ASN A 20 19.18 3.68 5.56
C ASN A 20 20.24 4.47 4.77
N VAL A 21 19.82 5.06 3.65
CA VAL A 21 20.65 5.92 2.82
C VAL A 21 20.30 7.37 3.14
N PRO A 22 21.29 8.28 3.30
CA PRO A 22 21.05 9.71 3.49
C PRO A 22 20.62 10.40 2.18
N GLN A 23 19.72 9.77 1.42
CA GLN A 23 19.12 10.31 0.21
C GLN A 23 17.67 10.66 0.51
N ARG A 24 17.31 11.93 0.26
CA ARG A 24 15.92 12.37 0.39
C ARG A 24 15.10 11.81 -0.77
N ILE A 25 13.94 11.24 -0.43
CA ILE A 25 12.92 10.79 -1.37
C ILE A 25 11.76 11.79 -1.32
N TYR A 26 11.22 12.11 -2.49
CA TYR A 26 10.06 13.00 -2.66
C TYR A 26 8.80 12.17 -2.95
N GLY A 27 7.63 12.69 -2.54
CA GLY A 27 6.34 12.04 -2.75
C GLY A 27 5.32 12.44 -1.68
N THR A 28 4.04 12.22 -1.94
CA THR A 28 2.92 12.64 -1.06
C THR A 28 2.51 11.59 -0.03
N VAL A 29 3.20 10.45 0.04
CA VAL A 29 2.92 9.38 1.01
C VAL A 29 3.44 9.72 2.41
N ASP A 30 2.74 9.18 3.40
CA ASP A 30 2.93 9.37 4.85
C ASP A 30 4.35 9.03 5.31
N TYR A 31 4.89 7.89 4.87
CA TYR A 31 6.25 7.46 5.15
C TYR A 31 7.01 7.13 3.87
N LYS A 32 8.27 7.58 3.80
CA LYS A 32 9.16 7.31 2.67
C LYS A 32 10.61 7.32 3.09
N LYS A 33 11.40 6.38 2.56
CA LYS A 33 12.82 6.27 2.89
C LYS A 33 13.63 5.64 1.76
N ALA A 34 14.85 6.15 1.56
CA ALA A 34 15.85 5.46 0.76
C ALA A 34 16.62 4.50 1.68
N ARG A 35 16.75 3.24 1.26
CA ARG A 35 17.51 2.22 2.03
C ARG A 35 18.11 1.17 1.11
N TYR A 36 19.03 0.38 1.64
CA TYR A 36 19.49 -0.85 1.01
C TYR A 36 18.73 -2.05 1.56
N ILE A 37 18.33 -2.96 0.66
CA ILE A 37 17.95 -4.33 1.01
C ILE A 37 19.18 -5.20 0.74
N ILE A 38 19.59 -5.95 1.76
CA ILE A 38 20.67 -6.92 1.65
C ILE A 38 20.04 -8.29 1.41
N MET A 39 20.22 -8.82 0.21
CA MET A 39 19.84 -10.18 -0.17
C MET A 39 21.10 -11.06 -0.16
N PRO A 40 20.98 -12.40 -0.10
CA PRO A 40 22.15 -13.29 -0.08
C PRO A 40 23.11 -13.11 -1.27
N ASP A 41 22.58 -12.73 -2.43
CA ASP A 41 23.28 -12.64 -3.71
C ASP A 41 23.51 -11.19 -4.19
N GLN A 42 22.81 -10.22 -3.62
CA GLN A 42 22.83 -8.85 -4.12
C GLN A 42 22.42 -7.81 -3.07
N THR A 43 22.84 -6.57 -3.31
CA THR A 43 22.37 -5.41 -2.54
C THR A 43 21.55 -4.50 -3.44
N ILE A 44 20.31 -4.25 -3.05
CA ILE A 44 19.34 -3.49 -3.83
C ILE A 44 19.11 -2.14 -3.17
N ARG A 45 19.22 -1.05 -3.94
CA ARG A 45 18.73 0.27 -3.53
C ARG A 45 17.21 0.27 -3.62
N GLN A 46 16.54 0.60 -2.53
CA GLN A 46 15.08 0.64 -2.43
C GLN A 46 14.61 2.05 -2.08
N ALA A 47 13.57 2.50 -2.80
CA ALA A 47 12.74 3.62 -2.44
C ALA A 47 11.44 3.05 -1.87
N ILE A 48 11.32 3.03 -0.54
CA ILE A 48 10.11 2.53 0.11
C ILE A 48 9.13 3.67 0.33
N PHE A 49 7.87 3.42 -0.02
CA PHE A 49 6.73 4.32 0.13
C PHE A 49 5.66 3.57 0.91
N ILE A 50 5.30 4.07 2.09
CA ILE A 50 4.27 3.48 2.95
C ILE A 50 3.21 4.53 3.22
N ASP A 51 1.97 4.18 2.90
CA ASP A 51 0.80 4.99 3.15
C ASP A 51 -0.06 4.33 4.23
N SER A 52 -0.56 5.14 5.15
CA SER A 52 -1.39 4.70 6.26
C SER A 52 -2.85 5.08 6.02
N LYS A 53 -3.76 4.17 6.32
CA LYS A 53 -5.21 4.40 6.21
C LYS A 53 -5.90 3.94 7.47
N ALA A 54 -6.80 4.76 8.00
CA ALA A 54 -7.70 4.38 9.08
C ALA A 54 -9.14 4.34 8.57
N LYS A 55 -9.81 3.18 8.67
CA LYS A 55 -11.19 2.99 8.23
C LYS A 55 -11.97 2.03 9.14
N LYS A 56 -13.29 2.10 9.08
CA LYS A 56 -14.21 1.16 9.76
C LYS A 56 -14.35 -0.18 9.01
N GLU A 57 -14.10 -0.17 7.71
CA GLU A 57 -14.14 -1.36 6.84
C GLU A 57 -12.74 -1.77 6.42
N ASN A 58 -12.47 -3.08 6.28
CA ASN A 58 -11.15 -3.62 5.96
C ASN A 58 -11.13 -4.58 4.77
N ARG A 59 -11.95 -4.31 3.75
CA ARG A 59 -12.02 -5.15 2.54
C ARG A 59 -11.12 -4.66 1.40
N SER A 60 -10.85 -3.36 1.38
CA SER A 60 -10.11 -2.69 0.32
C SER A 60 -9.54 -1.37 0.81
N ALA A 61 -8.53 -0.84 0.13
CA ALA A 61 -8.02 0.50 0.38
C ALA A 61 -8.05 1.37 -0.87
N THR A 62 -8.43 2.64 -0.73
CA THR A 62 -8.34 3.62 -1.82
C THR A 62 -6.89 4.01 -2.04
N ILE A 63 -6.45 3.88 -3.29
CA ILE A 63 -5.10 4.19 -3.78
C ILE A 63 -5.21 5.37 -4.75
N GLN A 64 -4.38 6.39 -4.52
CA GLN A 64 -4.19 7.48 -5.49
C GLN A 64 -3.21 7.04 -6.57
N MET A 65 -3.32 7.58 -7.79
CA MET A 65 -2.40 7.19 -8.88
C MET A 65 -0.93 7.51 -8.56
N SER A 66 -0.66 8.51 -7.71
CA SER A 66 0.67 8.82 -7.15
C SER A 66 1.21 7.79 -6.14
N GLN A 67 0.48 6.71 -5.87
CA GLN A 67 0.84 5.68 -4.88
C GLN A 67 1.06 4.30 -5.50
N THR A 68 0.94 4.16 -6.83
CA THR A 68 1.19 2.91 -7.54
C THR A 68 2.03 3.16 -8.79
N SER A 69 2.88 2.19 -9.13
CA SER A 69 3.60 2.17 -10.41
C SER A 69 2.96 1.23 -11.44
N MET A 70 1.91 0.51 -11.05
CA MET A 70 1.18 -0.36 -11.97
C MET A 70 0.27 0.42 -12.91
N TRP A 71 -0.01 -0.16 -14.07
CA TRP A 71 -1.19 0.18 -14.85
C TRP A 71 -2.44 -0.34 -14.13
N VAL A 72 -3.49 0.47 -14.12
CA VAL A 72 -4.82 0.13 -13.63
C VAL A 72 -5.65 -0.26 -14.84
N ARG A 73 -5.66 -1.56 -15.15
CA ARG A 73 -6.54 -2.16 -16.15
C ARG A 73 -7.74 -2.76 -15.45
N GLN A 74 -8.92 -2.18 -15.64
CA GLN A 74 -10.18 -2.73 -15.11
C GLN A 74 -11.34 -2.47 -16.06
N ARG A 75 -12.31 -3.39 -16.10
CA ARG A 75 -13.60 -3.14 -16.73
C ARG A 75 -14.55 -2.47 -15.74
N ARG A 76 -15.17 -1.36 -16.16
CA ARG A 76 -16.16 -0.62 -15.36
C ARG A 76 -17.44 -0.45 -16.18
N SER A 77 -18.47 -1.22 -15.83
CA SER A 77 -19.69 -1.31 -16.63
C SER A 77 -19.33 -1.66 -18.09
N ASP A 78 -19.53 -0.73 -19.04
CA ASP A 78 -19.27 -0.93 -20.47
C ASP A 78 -17.97 -0.28 -20.97
N SER A 79 -17.13 0.27 -20.08
CA SER A 79 -15.84 0.87 -20.46
C SER A 79 -14.65 0.13 -19.87
N GLU A 80 -13.58 0.11 -20.65
CA GLU A 80 -12.27 -0.37 -20.23
C GLU A 80 -11.44 0.84 -19.78
N ILE A 81 -10.92 0.75 -18.56
CA ILE A 81 -10.02 1.74 -17.99
C ILE A 81 -8.61 1.17 -18.12
N ASP A 82 -7.69 1.94 -18.71
CA ASP A 82 -6.27 1.64 -18.79
C ASP A 82 -5.46 2.88 -18.42
N GLU A 83 -5.19 3.04 -17.12
CA GLU A 83 -4.56 4.25 -16.56
C GLU A 83 -3.24 3.92 -15.87
N LYS A 84 -2.16 4.58 -16.26
CA LYS A 84 -0.83 4.36 -15.66
C LYS A 84 -0.71 5.09 -14.33
N GLY A 85 -0.31 4.37 -13.28
CA GLY A 85 0.13 4.96 -12.03
C GLY A 85 1.31 5.91 -12.21
N PHE A 86 1.39 6.94 -11.38
CA PHE A 86 2.37 8.01 -11.51
C PHE A 86 3.69 7.74 -10.78
N LEU A 87 3.76 6.68 -9.96
CA LEU A 87 5.06 6.27 -9.42
C LEU A 87 5.87 5.55 -10.50
N PRO A 88 7.16 5.83 -10.62
CA PRO A 88 8.03 5.06 -11.49
C PRO A 88 8.25 3.66 -10.90
N GLU A 89 8.46 2.69 -11.76
CA GLU A 89 8.86 1.32 -11.38
C GLU A 89 10.23 1.32 -10.70
N ILE A 90 11.13 2.14 -11.21
CA ILE A 90 12.46 2.44 -10.67
C ILE A 90 12.56 3.95 -10.47
N SER A 91 12.59 4.41 -9.22
CA SER A 91 12.78 5.82 -8.93
C SER A 91 14.24 6.23 -9.09
N GLU A 92 14.47 7.48 -9.50
CA GLU A 92 15.79 8.07 -9.58
C GLU A 92 15.95 9.21 -8.58
N TYR A 93 16.98 9.14 -7.74
CA TYR A 93 17.31 10.19 -6.77
C TYR A 93 18.82 10.32 -6.64
N GLY A 94 19.35 11.53 -6.81
CA GLY A 94 20.80 11.78 -6.72
C GLY A 94 21.59 10.88 -7.68
N GLU A 95 21.13 10.79 -8.94
CA GLU A 95 21.76 10.02 -10.03
C GLU A 95 21.86 8.51 -9.74
N LYS A 96 21.06 8.00 -8.80
CA LYS A 96 21.00 6.58 -8.44
C LYS A 96 19.60 6.05 -8.65
N HIS A 97 19.54 4.82 -9.12
CA HIS A 97 18.30 4.07 -9.27
C HIS A 97 17.93 3.34 -7.98
N TYR A 98 16.64 3.38 -7.65
CA TYR A 98 16.04 2.75 -6.50
C TYR A 98 14.80 1.96 -6.95
N LEU A 99 14.72 0.69 -6.57
CA LEU A 99 13.52 -0.11 -6.77
C LEU A 99 12.37 0.50 -5.95
N THR A 100 11.31 0.93 -6.64
CA THR A 100 10.12 1.49 -5.99
C THR A 100 9.36 0.37 -5.31
N THR A 101 9.11 0.51 -4.02
CA THR A 101 8.30 -0.45 -3.24
C THR A 101 7.21 0.30 -2.52
N THR A 102 5.96 -0.11 -2.75
CA THR A 102 4.78 0.53 -2.19
C THR A 102 4.07 -0.44 -1.25
N SER A 103 3.73 0.03 -0.07
CA SER A 103 2.93 -0.73 0.90
C SER A 103 1.90 0.17 1.56
N LEU A 104 0.86 -0.47 2.06
CA LEU A 104 -0.21 0.15 2.80
C LEU A 104 -0.25 -0.45 4.20
N ILE A 105 -0.43 0.38 5.22
CA ILE A 105 -0.83 -0.05 6.56
C ILE A 105 -2.25 0.45 6.82
N HIS A 106 -3.19 -0.48 6.95
CA HIS A 106 -4.60 -0.19 7.07
C HIS A 106 -5.13 -0.57 8.45
N PHE A 107 -5.41 0.43 9.26
CA PHE A 107 -5.95 0.33 10.62
C PHE A 107 -7.47 0.24 10.57
N LYS A 108 -8.00 -0.94 10.85
CA LYS A 108 -9.43 -1.16 11.08
C LYS A 108 -9.76 -0.82 12.53
N TYR A 109 -10.71 0.08 12.71
CA TYR A 109 -11.21 0.45 14.04
C TYR A 109 -12.74 0.43 14.09
N GLN A 110 -13.27 0.39 15.31
CA GLN A 110 -14.68 0.59 15.62
C GLN A 110 -14.83 1.77 16.58
N ASP A 111 -15.94 2.50 16.44
CA ASP A 111 -16.27 3.59 17.37
C ASP A 111 -17.25 3.07 18.42
N THR A 112 -16.97 3.33 19.69
CA THR A 112 -17.90 3.10 20.80
C THR A 112 -17.75 4.25 21.77
N ASP A 113 -18.84 4.95 22.07
CA ASP A 113 -18.86 6.13 22.97
C ASP A 113 -17.79 7.20 22.65
N ASN A 114 -17.60 7.49 21.35
CA ASN A 114 -16.56 8.40 20.82
C ASN A 114 -15.11 7.95 21.07
N ILE A 115 -14.88 6.72 21.50
CA ILE A 115 -13.57 6.09 21.60
C ILE A 115 -13.33 5.23 20.37
N HIS A 116 -12.13 5.32 19.81
CA HIS A 116 -11.71 4.58 18.63
C HIS A 116 -10.95 3.32 19.05
N HIS A 117 -11.60 2.17 18.92
CA HIS A 117 -11.06 0.87 19.29
C HIS A 117 -10.41 0.20 18.09
N LEU A 118 -9.09 0.03 18.12
CA LEU A 118 -8.36 -0.72 17.09
C LEU A 118 -8.83 -2.18 17.11
N GLN A 119 -9.04 -2.78 15.94
CA GLN A 119 -9.43 -4.18 15.82
C GLN A 119 -8.41 -4.99 15.03
N GLU A 120 -7.88 -4.41 13.96
CA GLU A 120 -7.02 -5.13 13.03
C GLU A 120 -6.13 -4.15 12.28
N VAL A 121 -4.89 -4.55 12.02
CA VAL A 121 -3.96 -3.87 11.12
C VAL A 121 -3.72 -4.79 9.93
N THR A 122 -4.11 -4.35 8.74
CA THR A 122 -3.75 -5.02 7.48
C THR A 122 -2.51 -4.35 6.90
N VAL A 123 -1.49 -5.15 6.58
CA VAL A 123 -0.34 -4.71 5.78
C VAL A 123 -0.51 -5.27 4.37
N ALA A 124 -0.60 -4.41 3.37
CA ALA A 124 -0.76 -4.82 1.98
C ALA A 124 0.40 -4.30 1.11
N CYS A 125 1.15 -5.21 0.50
CA CYS A 125 2.25 -4.88 -0.41
C CYS A 125 1.75 -4.80 -1.85
N ILE A 126 1.62 -3.57 -2.35
CA ILE A 126 1.17 -3.29 -3.72
C ILE A 126 2.28 -3.77 -4.68
N PRO A 127 1.96 -4.55 -5.73
CA PRO A 127 2.97 -4.97 -6.70
C PRO A 127 3.57 -3.77 -7.43
N ASN A 128 4.86 -3.86 -7.75
CA ASN A 128 5.51 -2.90 -8.63
C ASN A 128 5.02 -3.12 -10.08
N GLY A 129 5.01 -2.06 -10.90
CA GLY A 129 4.66 -2.13 -12.33
C GLY A 129 5.48 -3.14 -13.14
N LEU A 130 6.71 -3.47 -12.73
CA LEU A 130 7.50 -4.57 -13.32
C LEU A 130 6.81 -5.95 -13.22
N LEU A 131 5.81 -6.08 -12.35
CA LEU A 131 5.03 -7.30 -12.15
C LEU A 131 3.64 -7.22 -12.81
N GLN A 132 3.43 -6.27 -13.76
CA GLN A 132 2.13 -6.01 -14.38
C GLN A 132 1.43 -7.29 -14.86
N ASP A 133 2.13 -8.11 -15.65
CA ASP A 133 1.54 -9.30 -16.29
C ASP A 133 1.11 -10.37 -15.29
N ARG A 134 1.63 -10.35 -14.07
CA ARG A 134 1.24 -11.29 -13.01
C ARG A 134 0.00 -10.81 -12.25
N TYR A 135 -0.09 -9.50 -11.98
CA TYR A 135 -1.09 -8.97 -11.05
C TYR A 135 -2.24 -8.23 -11.73
N ASN A 136 -2.03 -7.72 -12.94
CA ASN A 136 -3.06 -7.07 -13.72
C ASN A 136 -2.75 -7.17 -15.24
N PRO A 137 -2.67 -8.40 -15.80
CA PRO A 137 -2.43 -8.59 -17.23
C PRO A 137 -3.57 -8.05 -18.10
N THR A 138 -4.82 -8.24 -17.69
CA THR A 138 -6.02 -7.88 -18.46
C THR A 138 -7.01 -7.06 -17.63
N TYR A 139 -8.07 -6.57 -18.27
CA TYR A 139 -9.15 -5.84 -17.59
C TYR A 139 -9.96 -6.69 -16.61
N ASP A 140 -9.99 -8.02 -16.79
CA ASP A 140 -10.76 -8.96 -15.97
C ASP A 140 -9.90 -9.69 -14.93
N ASP A 141 -8.62 -9.94 -15.25
CA ASP A 141 -7.65 -10.47 -14.30
C ASP A 141 -6.84 -9.32 -13.70
N ASN A 142 -7.33 -8.78 -12.57
CA ASN A 142 -6.76 -7.62 -11.92
C ASN A 142 -6.91 -7.68 -10.38
N ILE A 143 -6.31 -6.73 -9.67
CA ILE A 143 -6.40 -6.59 -8.20
C ILE A 143 -7.20 -5.34 -7.77
N TRP A 144 -7.81 -4.67 -8.73
CA TRP A 144 -8.41 -3.36 -8.60
C TRP A 144 -9.92 -3.45 -8.45
N LEU A 145 -10.50 -2.49 -7.75
CA LEU A 145 -11.93 -2.23 -7.69
C LEU A 145 -12.15 -0.77 -8.09
N ALA A 146 -13.33 -0.51 -8.65
CA ALA A 146 -13.74 0.85 -8.97
C ALA A 146 -13.58 1.78 -7.74
N GLY A 147 -12.87 2.90 -7.95
CA GLY A 147 -12.67 3.92 -6.94
C GLY A 147 -13.96 4.65 -6.58
N ARG A 148 -13.96 5.28 -5.41
CA ARG A 148 -14.97 6.27 -5.02
C ARG A 148 -14.54 7.62 -5.60
N ASN A 149 -14.55 7.76 -6.92
CA ASN A 149 -14.37 9.06 -7.57
C ASN A 149 -15.72 9.54 -8.11
N ALA A 150 -15.93 10.85 -8.07
CA ALA A 150 -16.97 11.53 -8.83
C ALA A 150 -16.32 12.27 -10.03
N PRO A 151 -16.08 11.59 -11.17
CA PRO A 151 -15.45 12.22 -12.34
C PRO A 151 -16.16 13.49 -12.80
N THR A 152 -17.48 13.55 -12.60
CA THR A 152 -18.34 14.70 -12.91
C THR A 152 -18.02 15.95 -12.09
N LEU A 153 -17.24 15.83 -11.01
CA LEU A 153 -16.79 16.94 -10.15
C LEU A 153 -15.31 17.29 -10.38
N GLY A 154 -14.65 16.71 -11.39
CA GLY A 154 -13.24 16.97 -11.70
C GLY A 154 -12.25 16.35 -10.70
N GLU A 155 -12.67 15.37 -9.92
CA GLU A 155 -11.78 14.67 -8.98
C GLU A 155 -10.77 13.80 -9.73
N ASP A 156 -9.51 13.82 -9.27
CA ASP A 156 -8.45 12.93 -9.76
C ASP A 156 -8.89 11.47 -9.73
N PHE A 157 -8.49 10.73 -10.76
CA PHE A 157 -8.74 9.29 -10.82
C PHE A 157 -8.12 8.58 -9.61
N ARG A 158 -8.91 7.70 -9.00
CA ARG A 158 -8.52 6.89 -7.85
C ARG A 158 -9.07 5.48 -8.06
N VAL A 159 -8.35 4.51 -7.53
CA VAL A 159 -8.74 3.09 -7.58
C VAL A 159 -8.79 2.52 -6.17
N ARG A 160 -9.44 1.38 -5.97
CA ARG A 160 -9.35 0.63 -4.72
C ARG A 160 -8.58 -0.65 -4.92
N LEU A 161 -7.65 -0.97 -4.04
CA LEU A 161 -6.99 -2.27 -3.99
C LEU A 161 -7.91 -3.28 -3.30
N SER A 162 -8.23 -4.39 -3.96
CA SER A 162 -8.93 -5.52 -3.34
C SER A 162 -7.95 -6.38 -2.54
N PHE A 163 -8.09 -6.43 -1.22
CA PHE A 163 -7.24 -7.30 -0.40
C PHE A 163 -7.48 -8.78 -0.69
N ALA A 164 -8.74 -9.17 -0.94
CA ALA A 164 -9.08 -10.55 -1.25
C ALA A 164 -8.44 -11.00 -2.57
N THR A 165 -8.56 -10.19 -3.62
CA THR A 165 -8.02 -10.54 -4.94
C THR A 165 -6.50 -10.52 -4.96
N LEU A 166 -5.87 -9.55 -4.28
CA LEU A 166 -4.41 -9.51 -4.12
C LEU A 166 -3.89 -10.75 -3.40
N LYS A 167 -4.54 -11.13 -2.30
CA LYS A 167 -4.20 -12.33 -1.51
C LYS A 167 -4.42 -13.61 -2.31
N ALA A 168 -5.48 -13.68 -3.11
CA ALA A 168 -5.74 -14.84 -3.98
C ALA A 168 -4.65 -15.04 -5.05
N LYS A 169 -4.04 -13.95 -5.54
CA LYS A 169 -2.88 -14.05 -6.45
C LYS A 169 -1.64 -14.53 -5.73
N VAL A 170 -1.33 -13.93 -4.57
CA VAL A 170 -0.20 -14.30 -3.71
C VAL A 170 -0.54 -13.96 -2.27
N SER A 171 -0.63 -14.99 -1.42
CA SER A 171 -1.09 -14.92 -0.04
C SER A 171 -0.29 -13.90 0.80
N TRP A 172 1.04 -13.98 0.71
CA TRP A 172 1.93 -13.17 1.56
C TRP A 172 1.79 -11.65 1.37
N ARG A 173 1.19 -11.20 0.26
CA ARG A 173 1.03 -9.76 -0.04
C ARG A 173 0.04 -9.06 0.87
N VAL A 174 -0.80 -9.79 1.59
CA VAL A 174 -1.78 -9.23 2.52
C VAL A 174 -1.66 -9.95 3.85
N GLN A 175 -1.12 -9.24 4.83
CA GLN A 175 -0.89 -9.74 6.17
C GLN A 175 -1.81 -9.03 7.14
N ARG A 176 -2.24 -9.72 8.19
CA ARG A 176 -3.19 -9.18 9.18
C ARG A 176 -2.69 -9.45 10.58
N ILE A 177 -2.82 -8.43 11.42
CA ILE A 177 -2.57 -8.48 12.85
C ILE A 177 -3.87 -8.05 13.52
N SER A 178 -4.51 -8.96 14.25
CA SER A 178 -5.71 -8.69 15.03
C SER A 178 -5.32 -8.24 16.43
N TYR A 179 -6.04 -7.25 16.97
CA TYR A 179 -5.89 -6.78 18.34
C TYR A 179 -7.15 -7.14 19.12
N ASN A 180 -6.97 -7.83 20.24
CA ASN A 180 -8.04 -8.09 21.20
C ASN A 180 -7.86 -7.13 22.38
N GLU A 181 -8.73 -6.13 22.46
CA GLU A 181 -8.68 -5.14 23.51
C GLU A 181 -8.93 -5.71 24.91
N SER A 182 -9.78 -6.74 25.03
CA SER A 182 -10.11 -7.34 26.33
C SER A 182 -8.94 -8.09 26.95
N SER A 183 -8.10 -8.74 26.14
CA SER A 183 -6.88 -9.41 26.60
C SER A 183 -5.62 -8.56 26.42
N MET A 184 -5.71 -7.41 25.77
CA MET A 184 -4.58 -6.57 25.36
C MET A 184 -3.54 -7.30 24.50
N GLU A 185 -4.00 -8.26 23.70
CA GLU A 185 -3.12 -9.13 22.90
C GLU A 185 -3.20 -8.79 21.40
N CYS A 186 -2.03 -8.86 20.76
CA CYS A 186 -1.90 -8.82 19.30
C CYS A 186 -1.64 -10.24 18.80
N THR A 187 -2.42 -10.69 17.82
CA THR A 187 -2.25 -11.98 17.14
C THR A 187 -2.07 -11.76 15.64
N GLY A 188 -1.13 -12.47 15.04
CA GLY A 188 -0.90 -12.42 13.60
C GLY A 188 -0.31 -13.74 13.14
N LEU A 189 -0.74 -14.19 11.96
CA LEU A 189 -0.15 -15.33 11.28
C LEU A 189 0.48 -14.81 10.00
N TRP A 190 1.77 -15.08 9.84
CA TRP A 190 2.52 -14.64 8.67
C TRP A 190 2.48 -15.71 7.59
N GLU A 191 1.90 -15.37 6.44
CA GLU A 191 1.92 -16.23 5.27
C GLU A 191 3.22 -15.97 4.50
N SER A 192 4.00 -17.02 4.26
CA SER A 192 5.26 -17.01 3.49
C SER A 192 5.08 -17.57 2.10
#